data_AF-A0A383CXG7-F1
#
_entry.id   AF-A0A383CXG7-F1
#
_cell.length_a   1.000
_cell.length_b   1.000
_cell.length_c   1.000
_cell.angle_alpha   90.00
_cell.angle_beta   90.00
_cell.angle_gamma   90.00
#
_symmetry.space_group_name_H-M   'P 1'
#
loop_
_entity.id
_entity.type
_entity.pdbx_description
1 polymer ?
#
loop_
_entity_poly.entity_id
_entity_poly.type
_entity_poly.pdbx_seq_one_letter_code
_entity_poly.pdbx_strand_id
1 'polypeptide(L)' 'WDSTAELRYLVLPEQPQGTDGMSQKELAQLVSRNAMIGVEKVAAP' A
#
# COMPACT_ATOMS: atom_id res chain seq x y z
N TRP A 1 -2.84 4.66 14.48
CA TRP A 1 -1.98 5.83 14.73
C TRP A 1 -2.89 7.02 14.94
N ASP A 2 -2.76 7.68 16.09
CA ASP A 2 -3.48 8.92 16.35
C ASP A 2 -2.54 10.09 16.04
N SER A 3 -2.89 10.90 15.04
CA SER A 3 -2.02 11.92 14.44
C SER A 3 -2.06 13.24 15.24
N THR A 4 -1.81 13.18 16.55
CA THR A 4 -1.90 14.33 17.47
C THR A 4 -0.63 15.19 17.55
N ALA A 5 0.47 14.73 16.95
CA ALA A 5 1.72 15.47 16.79
C ALA A 5 1.95 15.83 15.31
N GLU A 6 2.95 16.67 15.02
CA GLU A 6 3.30 17.04 13.63
C GLU A 6 3.95 15.91 12.81
N LEU A 7 4.03 14.71 13.38
CA LEU A 7 4.42 13.51 12.66
C LEU A 7 3.34 13.13 11.65
N ARG A 8 3.78 12.58 10.51
CA ARG A 8 2.91 12.04 9.47
C ARG A 8 3.31 10.59 9.25
N TYR A 9 2.33 9.71 9.23
CA TYR A 9 2.52 8.28 9.03
C TYR A 9 1.91 7.85 7.70
N LEU A 10 2.59 6.91 7.06
CA LEU A 10 2.14 6.24 5.85
C LEU A 10 2.25 4.74 6.10
N VAL A 11 1.22 3.98 5.72
CA VAL A 11 1.29 2.52 5.72
C VAL A 11 1.99 2.08 4.45
N LEU A 12 3.04 1.27 4.59
CA LEU A 12 3.60 0.51 3.49
C LEU A 12 2.87 -0.84 3.44
N PRO A 13 1.97 -1.06 2.47
CA PRO A 13 1.24 -2.31 2.39
C PRO A 13 2.17 -3.49 2.02
N GLU A 14 1.78 -4.68 2.43
CA GLU A 14 2.41 -5.93 1.97
C GLU A 14 2.23 -6.09 0.45
N GLN A 15 3.23 -6.68 -0.21
CA GLN A 15 3.11 -7.03 -1.62
C GLN A 15 2.11 -8.20 -1.76
N PRO A 16 1.08 -8.07 -2.61
CA PRO A 16 0.10 -9.14 -2.79
C PRO A 16 0.69 -10.33 -3.54
N GLN A 17 0.09 -11.51 -3.37
CA GLN A 17 0.49 -12.71 -4.10
C GLN A 17 0.22 -12.57 -5.61
N GLY A 18 0.96 -13.32 -6.43
CA GLY A 18 0.76 -13.33 -7.88
C GLY A 18 1.36 -12.14 -8.62
N THR A 19 2.14 -11.29 -7.93
CA THR A 19 2.84 -10.16 -8.56
C THR A 19 4.33 -10.41 -8.78
N ASP A 20 4.76 -11.67 -8.71
CA ASP A 20 6.12 -12.07 -9.01
C ASP A 20 6.48 -11.71 -10.46
N GLY A 21 7.56 -10.95 -10.65
CA GLY A 21 8.01 -10.52 -11.97
C GLY A 21 7.34 -9.25 -12.52
N MET A 22 6.38 -8.65 -11.80
CA MET A 22 5.85 -7.33 -12.17
C MET A 22 6.93 -6.25 -12.01
N SER A 23 6.95 -5.30 -12.94
CA SER A 23 7.78 -4.12 -12.83
C SER A 23 7.30 -3.19 -11.71
N GLN A 24 8.18 -2.31 -11.24
CA GLN A 24 7.82 -1.29 -10.26
C GLN A 24 6.62 -0.44 -10.70
N LYS A 25 6.53 -0.11 -12.00
CA LYS A 25 5.43 0.70 -12.53
C LYS A 25 4.10 -0.04 -12.47
N GLU A 26 4.09 -1.34 -12.69
CA GLU A 26 2.88 -2.17 -12.61
C GLU A 26 2.48 -2.39 -11.15
N LEU A 27 3.42 -2.65 -10.24
CA LEU A 27 3.14 -2.74 -8.79
C LEU A 27 2.55 -1.45 -8.24
N ALA A 28 3.05 -0.30 -8.67
CA ALA A 28 2.54 1.00 -8.24
C ALA A 28 1.06 1.22 -8.63
N GLN A 29 0.58 0.58 -9.71
CA GLN A 29 -0.83 0.68 -10.13
C GLN A 29 -1.77 -0.10 -9.20
N LEU A 30 -1.27 -1.08 -8.46
CA LEU A 30 -2.07 -1.87 -7.52
C LEU A 30 -2.29 -1.15 -6.18
N VAL A 31 -1.40 -0.21 -5.83
CA VAL A 31 -1.42 0.44 -4.51
C VAL A 31 -2.48 1.53 -4.47
N SER A 32 -3.56 1.28 -3.72
CA SER A 32 -4.61 2.27 -3.48
C SER A 32 -4.25 3.23 -2.33
N ARG A 33 -4.95 4.38 -2.28
CA ARG A 33 -4.86 5.30 -1.13
C ARG A 33 -5.25 4.63 0.18
N ASN A 34 -6.31 3.83 0.16
CA ASN A 34 -6.83 3.17 1.35
C ASN A 34 -5.82 2.16 1.91
N ALA A 35 -5.08 1.46 1.03
CA ALA A 35 -3.99 0.57 1.45
C ALA A 35 -2.84 1.36 2.10
N MET A 36 -2.52 2.54 1.57
CA MET A 36 -1.52 3.45 2.15
C MET A 36 -1.96 4.13 3.47
N ILE A 37 -3.26 4.13 3.77
CA ILE A 37 -3.81 4.57 5.07
C ILE A 37 -3.92 3.37 6.04
N GLY A 38 -3.98 2.14 5.53
CA GLY A 38 -4.10 0.91 6.31
C GLY A 38 -5.53 0.48 6.59
N VAL A 39 -6.51 0.94 5.81
CA VAL A 39 -7.94 0.54 5.96
C VAL A 39 -8.34 -0.60 5.03
N GLU A 40 -7.49 -0.98 4.08
CA GLU A 40 -7.66 -2.15 3.23
C GLU A 40 -6.31 -2.78 2.86
N LYS A 41 -6.35 -4.01 2.35
CA LYS A 41 -5.19 -4.67 1.74
C LYS A 41 -5.17 -4.41 0.24
N VAL A 42 -3.98 -4.44 -0.37
CA VAL A 42 -3.85 -4.46 -1.83
C VAL A 42 -4.39 -5.80 -2.34
N ALA A 43 -5.31 -5.76 -3.31
CA ALA A 43 -5.86 -6.97 -3.90
C ALA A 43 -4.83 -7.67 -4.79
N ALA A 44 -4.84 -9.01 -4.78
CA ALA A 44 -4.12 -9.79 -5.77
C ALA A 44 -4.73 -9.56 -7.17
N PRO A 45 -3.92 -9.59 -8.25
CA PRO A 45 -4.41 -9.48 -9.62
C PRO A 45 -5.36 -10.61 -10.03
#